data_AF-A0A1C7I9V5-F1
#
_entry.id   AF-A0A1C7I9V5-F1
#
_cell.length_a   1.000
_cell.length_b   1.000
_cell.length_c   1.000
_cell.angle_alpha   90.00
_cell.angle_beta   90.00
_cell.angle_gamma   90.00
#
_symmetry.space_group_name_H-M   'P 1'
#
loop_
_entity.id
_entity.type
_entity.pdbx_description
1 polymer ?
#
loop_
_entity_poly.entity_id
_entity_poly.type
_entity_poly.pdbx_seq_one_letter_code
_entity_poly.pdbx_strand_id
1 'polypeptide(L)'
;MYDEKVVKQMLYNGGEKMRIDRVKLVTELAKRDMTQKKLAEIAGISISNFNEEFIVRVVAPLLGSVFYVEGGLLFIILSLLFYIFHNRKLLLSLSFTGFAVTYTALFQFNILERTRNYLDRISGHILGEIFFFISVTILNIAPMNIYEHSLLYDNYVWMMLLSIPFILSYNGKRGIGMRYFFYLYYPLHLIILSIISFKFSVS
;
A
#
# COMPACT_ATOMS: atom_id res chain seq x y z
N MET A 1 21.15 -26.43 25.84
CA MET A 1 22.32 -27.31 26.05
C MET A 1 23.36 -26.89 25.02
N TYR A 2 24.41 -26.18 25.43
CA TYR A 2 25.37 -25.54 24.51
C TYR A 2 26.21 -26.60 23.79
N ASP A 3 26.42 -26.46 22.48
CA ASP A 3 27.21 -27.41 21.68
C ASP A 3 28.68 -27.39 22.14
N GLU A 4 29.15 -28.55 22.64
CA GLU A 4 30.49 -28.74 23.20
C GLU A 4 31.60 -28.38 22.21
N LYS A 5 31.33 -28.46 20.90
CA LYS A 5 32.28 -28.08 19.84
C LYS A 5 32.56 -26.58 19.82
N VAL A 6 31.54 -25.75 20.02
CA VAL A 6 31.67 -24.28 20.00
C VAL A 6 32.48 -23.80 21.21
N VAL A 7 32.25 -24.41 22.38
CA VAL A 7 32.98 -24.10 23.60
C VAL A 7 34.47 -24.48 23.46
N LYS A 8 34.75 -25.66 22.89
CA LYS A 8 36.13 -26.10 22.62
C LYS A 8 36.85 -25.18 21.63
N GLN A 9 36.17 -24.69 20.60
CA GLN A 9 36.77 -23.80 19.60
C GLN A 9 37.12 -22.41 20.18
N MET A 10 36.33 -21.87 21.11
CA MET A 10 36.67 -20.62 21.80
C MET A 10 37.86 -20.75 22.76
N LEU A 11 38.00 -21.91 23.41
CA LEU A 11 39.11 -22.19 24.31
C LEU A 11 40.44 -22.41 23.57
N TYR A 12 40.41 -22.65 22.26
CA TYR A 12 41.57 -23.06 21.47
C TYR A 12 41.95 -22.07 20.35
N ASN A 13 41.28 -20.91 20.26
CA ASN A 13 41.56 -19.96 19.19
C ASN A 13 42.90 -19.23 19.46
N GLY A 14 43.97 -19.72 18.83
CA GLY A 14 45.29 -19.09 18.81
C GLY A 14 46.29 -19.61 19.84
N GLY A 15 46.59 -20.90 19.84
CA GLY A 15 47.84 -21.49 20.40
C GLY A 15 48.11 -21.36 21.91
N GLU A 16 47.40 -20.51 22.63
CA GLU A 16 47.54 -20.28 24.06
C GLU A 16 46.26 -20.70 24.78
N LYS A 17 46.39 -21.55 25.80
CA LYS A 17 45.28 -22.01 26.63
C LYS A 17 44.78 -20.83 27.46
N MET A 18 43.80 -20.12 26.92
CA MET A 18 43.25 -18.91 27.51
C MET A 18 42.70 -19.21 28.91
N ARG A 19 43.33 -18.65 29.96
CA ARG A 19 42.86 -18.73 31.36
C ARG A 19 41.71 -17.74 31.55
N ILE A 20 40.63 -17.90 30.78
CA ILE A 20 39.45 -17.04 30.90
C ILE A 20 38.71 -17.46 32.16
N ASP A 21 38.47 -16.48 33.04
CA ASP A 21 37.64 -16.67 34.23
C ASP A 21 36.24 -17.15 33.80
N ARG A 22 35.72 -18.22 34.42
CA ARG A 22 34.46 -18.84 34.00
C ARG A 22 33.31 -17.84 33.98
N VAL A 23 33.35 -16.85 34.87
CA VAL A 23 32.38 -15.76 34.93
C VAL A 23 32.35 -14.98 33.63
N LYS A 24 33.52 -14.57 33.11
CA LYS A 24 33.66 -13.80 31.87
C LYS A 24 33.22 -14.61 30.64
N LEU A 25 33.51 -15.91 30.62
CA LEU A 25 33.05 -16.81 29.56
C LEU A 25 31.51 -16.88 29.52
N VAL A 26 30.87 -17.08 30.66
CA VAL A 26 29.40 -17.16 30.75
C VAL A 26 28.75 -15.84 30.34
N THR A 27 29.35 -14.70 30.68
CA THR A 27 28.80 -13.39 30.27
C THR A 27 28.85 -13.18 28.75
N GLU A 28 29.95 -13.55 28.11
CA GLU A 28 30.09 -13.46 26.65
C GLU A 28 29.16 -14.43 25.91
N LEU A 29 29.00 -15.66 26.43
CA LEU A 29 28.07 -16.64 25.87
C LEU A 29 26.62 -16.15 25.97
N ALA A 30 26.22 -15.58 27.12
CA ALA A 30 24.91 -14.99 27.29
C ALA A 30 24.68 -13.79 26.36
N LYS A 31 25.71 -12.94 26.17
CA LYS A 31 25.64 -11.79 25.27
C LYS A 31 25.47 -12.24 23.81
N ARG A 32 26.19 -13.27 23.37
CA ARG A 32 26.04 -13.84 22.03
C ARG A 32 24.68 -14.48 21.82
N ASP A 33 24.18 -15.24 22.80
CA ASP A 33 22.86 -15.87 22.74
C ASP A 33 21.74 -14.82 22.66
N MET A 34 21.82 -13.77 23.48
CA MET A 34 20.93 -12.60 23.38
C MET A 34 21.01 -11.90 22.02
N THR A 35 22.21 -11.83 21.43
CA THR A 35 22.41 -11.23 20.10
C THR A 35 21.82 -12.10 19.01
N GLN A 36 22.02 -13.42 19.05
CA GLN A 36 21.43 -14.37 18.11
C GLN A 36 19.91 -14.41 18.23
N LYS A 37 19.37 -14.34 19.45
CA LYS A 37 17.93 -14.28 19.69
C LYS A 37 17.32 -13.00 19.14
N LYS A 38 17.96 -11.84 19.36
CA LYS A 38 17.55 -10.57 18.74
C LYS A 38 17.64 -10.61 17.22
N LEU A 39 18.69 -11.20 16.65
CA LEU A 39 18.83 -11.35 15.20
C LEU A 39 17.75 -12.27 14.62
N ALA A 40 17.44 -13.37 15.30
CA ALA A 40 16.37 -14.29 14.90
C ALA A 40 14.98 -13.63 15.01
N GLU A 41 14.76 -12.80 16.03
CA GLU A 41 13.54 -12.02 16.20
C GLU A 41 13.40 -10.95 15.11
N ILE A 42 14.46 -10.18 14.84
CA ILE A 42 14.49 -9.19 13.75
C ILE A 42 14.29 -9.87 12.38
N ALA A 43 14.95 -11.00 12.15
CA ALA A 43 14.78 -11.78 10.93
C ALA A 43 13.36 -12.34 10.82
N GLY A 44 12.80 -12.89 11.91
CA GLY A 44 11.43 -13.40 11.96
C GLY A 44 10.38 -12.33 11.65
N ILE A 45 10.49 -11.16 12.29
CA ILE A 45 9.61 -10.01 12.07
C ILE A 45 9.77 -9.45 10.64
N SER A 46 11.01 -9.38 10.13
CA SER A 46 11.27 -8.89 8.79
C SER A 46 10.76 -9.85 7.71
N ILE A 47 10.87 -11.16 7.90
CA ILE A 47 10.42 -12.16 6.93
C ILE A 47 8.88 -12.27 6.92
N SER A 48 8.22 -12.23 8.09
CA SER A 48 6.75 -12.32 8.15
C SER A 48 6.07 -11.10 7.54
N ASN A 49 6.52 -9.89 7.89
CA ASN A 49 5.92 -8.65 7.40
C ASN A 49 6.22 -8.43 5.91
N PHE A 50 7.42 -8.79 5.46
CA PHE A 50 7.78 -8.68 4.05
C PHE A 50 6.93 -9.63 3.19
N ASN A 51 6.66 -10.86 3.64
CA ASN A 51 5.85 -11.80 2.87
C ASN A 51 4.38 -11.36 2.74
N GLU A 52 3.73 -10.93 3.82
CA GLU A 52 2.32 -10.51 3.74
C GLU A 52 2.14 -9.22 2.95
N GLU A 53 2.94 -8.18 3.23
CA GLU A 53 2.86 -6.94 2.46
C GLU A 53 3.23 -7.15 1.00
N PHE A 54 4.23 -7.96 0.69
CA PHE A 54 4.62 -8.25 -0.69
C PHE A 54 3.53 -9.04 -1.43
N ILE A 55 2.92 -10.05 -0.80
CA ILE A 55 1.83 -10.81 -1.43
C ILE A 55 0.63 -9.90 -1.71
N VAL A 56 0.22 -9.08 -0.74
CA VAL A 56 -0.93 -8.18 -0.90
C VAL A 56 -0.64 -7.04 -1.89
N ARG A 57 0.55 -6.44 -1.85
CA ARG A 57 0.88 -5.28 -2.70
C ARG A 57 1.37 -5.64 -4.10
N VAL A 58 1.90 -6.86 -4.30
CA VAL A 58 2.50 -7.27 -5.59
C VAL A 58 1.74 -8.44 -6.22
N VAL A 59 1.49 -9.52 -5.47
CA VAL A 59 0.87 -10.72 -6.04
C VAL A 59 -0.63 -10.51 -6.31
N ALA A 60 -1.37 -9.92 -5.37
CA ALA A 60 -2.82 -9.74 -5.53
C ALA A 60 -3.21 -8.82 -6.72
N PRO A 61 -2.52 -7.68 -6.99
CA PRO A 61 -2.75 -6.88 -8.18
C PRO A 61 -2.37 -7.61 -9.48
N LEU A 62 -1.29 -8.39 -9.48
CA LEU A 62 -0.86 -9.17 -10.65
C LEU A 62 -1.87 -10.27 -11.03
N LEU A 63 -2.63 -10.79 -10.07
CA LEU A 63 -3.70 -11.76 -10.32
C LEU A 63 -4.99 -11.11 -10.86
N GLY A 64 -5.02 -9.78 -11.02
CA GLY A 64 -6.14 -9.07 -11.65
C GLY A 64 -7.43 -9.07 -10.84
N SER A 65 -7.33 -9.22 -9.51
CA SER A 65 -8.50 -9.23 -8.64
C SER A 65 -9.18 -7.86 -8.62
N VAL A 66 -10.50 -7.86 -8.85
CA VAL A 66 -11.34 -6.65 -8.87
C VAL A 66 -11.31 -5.90 -7.53
N PHE A 67 -11.08 -6.61 -6.43
CA PHE A 67 -11.00 -6.04 -5.07
C PHE A 67 -9.68 -5.28 -4.81
N TYR A 68 -8.66 -5.49 -5.64
CA TYR A 68 -7.36 -4.84 -5.53
C TYR A 68 -7.12 -3.84 -6.68
N VAL A 69 -8.16 -3.48 -7.42
CA VAL A 69 -8.09 -2.41 -8.42
C VAL A 69 -7.83 -1.10 -7.69
N GLU A 70 -6.77 -0.41 -8.09
CA GLU A 70 -6.46 0.94 -7.62
C GLU A 70 -7.68 1.86 -7.86
N GLY A 71 -8.26 2.37 -6.76
CA GLY A 71 -9.47 3.22 -6.78
C GLY A 71 -10.81 2.48 -6.66
N GLY A 72 -10.84 1.15 -6.60
CA GLY A 72 -12.05 0.36 -6.34
C GLY A 72 -13.14 0.44 -7.42
N LEU A 73 -14.36 0.02 -7.08
CA LEU A 73 -15.48 -0.06 -8.03
C LEU A 73 -15.91 1.28 -8.65
N LEU A 74 -15.61 2.41 -8.00
CA LEU A 74 -15.91 3.73 -8.58
C LEU A 74 -15.15 3.98 -9.88
N PHE A 75 -13.92 3.51 -10.00
CA PHE A 75 -13.14 3.64 -11.24
C PHE A 75 -13.60 2.66 -12.33
N ILE A 76 -14.28 1.58 -11.95
CA ILE A 76 -14.97 0.71 -12.91
C ILE A 76 -16.17 1.45 -13.50
N ILE A 77 -16.95 2.15 -12.68
CA ILE A 77 -18.03 3.02 -13.15
C ILE A 77 -17.48 4.10 -14.07
N LEU A 78 -16.38 4.75 -13.69
CA LEU A 78 -15.69 5.71 -14.56
C LEU A 78 -15.31 5.07 -15.91
N SER A 79 -14.71 3.89 -15.89
CA SER A 79 -14.33 3.15 -17.11
C SER A 79 -15.53 2.84 -18.00
N LEU A 80 -16.67 2.47 -17.42
CA LEU A 80 -17.93 2.27 -18.14
C LEU A 80 -18.44 3.58 -18.76
N LEU A 81 -18.34 4.71 -18.06
CA LEU A 81 -18.68 6.03 -18.62
C LEU A 81 -17.79 6.36 -19.83
N PHE A 82 -16.48 6.08 -19.74
CA PHE A 82 -15.56 6.21 -20.87
C PHE A 82 -15.97 5.33 -22.05
N TYR A 83 -16.35 4.09 -21.79
CA TYR A 83 -16.79 3.15 -22.82
C TYR A 83 -18.08 3.61 -23.52
N ILE A 84 -19.10 4.05 -22.76
CA ILE A 84 -20.40 4.46 -23.30
C ILE A 84 -20.27 5.76 -24.10
N PHE A 85 -19.52 6.75 -23.60
CA PHE A 85 -19.45 8.08 -24.21
C PHE A 85 -18.23 8.30 -25.11
N HIS A 86 -17.46 7.27 -25.44
CA HIS A 86 -16.21 7.38 -26.22
C HIS A 86 -16.35 8.15 -27.54
N ASN A 87 -17.51 8.08 -28.20
CA ASN A 87 -17.77 8.77 -29.48
C ASN A 87 -18.17 10.24 -29.32
N ARG A 88 -18.60 10.67 -28.12
CA ARG A 88 -19.16 12.00 -27.86
C ARG A 88 -18.25 12.74 -26.87
N LYS A 89 -17.19 13.38 -27.36
CA LYS A 89 -16.16 14.04 -26.52
C LYS A 89 -16.72 15.01 -25.47
N LEU A 90 -17.75 15.79 -25.82
CA LEU A 90 -18.39 16.71 -24.87
C LEU A 90 -19.10 15.96 -23.74
N LEU A 91 -19.89 14.93 -24.08
CA LEU A 91 -20.61 14.14 -23.10
C LEU A 91 -19.64 13.35 -22.22
N LEU A 92 -18.59 12.80 -22.82
CA LEU A 92 -17.50 12.14 -22.11
C LEU A 92 -16.82 13.09 -21.10
N SER A 93 -16.45 14.29 -21.55
CA SER A 93 -15.83 15.29 -20.69
C SER A 93 -16.77 15.72 -19.56
N LEU A 94 -18.06 15.91 -19.83
CA LEU A 94 -19.03 16.26 -18.80
C LEU A 94 -19.20 15.14 -17.76
N SER A 95 -19.31 13.89 -18.21
CA SER A 95 -19.39 12.73 -17.31
C SER A 95 -18.12 12.58 -16.47
N PHE A 96 -16.94 12.79 -17.06
CA PHE A 96 -15.67 12.77 -16.35
C PHE A 96 -15.56 13.89 -15.31
N THR A 97 -15.92 15.12 -15.67
CA THR A 97 -15.98 16.25 -14.74
C THR A 97 -16.95 15.98 -13.60
N GLY A 98 -18.16 15.49 -13.91
CA GLY A 98 -19.17 15.15 -12.91
C GLY A 98 -18.68 14.08 -11.94
N PHE A 99 -18.01 13.05 -12.45
CA PHE A 99 -17.37 12.03 -11.63
C PHE A 99 -16.30 12.65 -10.72
N ALA A 100 -15.36 13.42 -11.25
CA ALA A 100 -14.26 14.01 -10.47
C ALA A 100 -14.75 14.96 -9.37
N VAL A 101 -15.75 15.79 -9.67
CA VAL A 101 -16.39 16.68 -8.68
C VAL A 101 -17.11 15.87 -7.61
N THR A 102 -17.91 14.87 -7.99
CA THR A 102 -18.64 14.02 -7.04
C THR A 102 -17.67 13.26 -6.14
N TYR A 103 -16.62 12.67 -6.73
CA TYR A 103 -15.57 11.97 -5.99
C TYR A 103 -14.91 12.93 -5.00
N THR A 104 -14.43 14.09 -5.44
CA THR A 104 -13.82 15.10 -4.56
C THR A 104 -14.77 15.53 -3.43
N ALA A 105 -16.06 15.73 -3.72
CA ALA A 105 -17.07 16.09 -2.73
C ALA A 105 -17.29 14.98 -1.67
N LEU A 106 -17.27 13.71 -2.06
CA LEU A 106 -17.38 12.57 -1.14
C LEU A 106 -16.30 12.61 -0.05
N PHE A 107 -15.06 12.92 -0.43
CA PHE A 107 -13.93 13.06 0.50
C PHE A 107 -13.96 14.39 1.26
N GLN A 108 -14.12 15.52 0.57
CA GLN A 108 -14.02 16.83 1.19
C GLN A 108 -15.12 17.08 2.25
N PHE A 109 -16.34 16.62 1.99
CA PHE A 109 -17.46 16.81 2.91
C PHE A 109 -17.62 15.67 3.92
N ASN A 110 -16.72 14.68 3.90
CA ASN A 110 -16.72 13.51 4.78
C ASN A 110 -18.09 12.85 4.86
N ILE A 111 -18.70 12.69 3.69
CA ILE A 111 -20.02 12.11 3.55
C ILE A 111 -20.04 10.71 4.16
N LEU A 112 -18.97 9.93 3.97
CA LEU A 112 -18.83 8.59 4.52
C LEU A 112 -18.81 8.55 6.05
N GLU A 113 -18.09 9.47 6.69
CA GLU A 113 -18.04 9.53 8.15
C GLU A 113 -19.40 9.98 8.72
N ARG A 114 -20.05 10.96 8.07
CA ARG A 114 -21.39 11.42 8.45
C ARG A 114 -22.44 10.33 8.31
N THR A 115 -22.44 9.58 7.21
CA THR A 115 -23.38 8.47 7.00
C THR A 115 -23.11 7.34 7.97
N ARG A 116 -21.84 6.98 8.22
CA ARG A 116 -21.47 5.99 9.24
C ARG A 116 -21.98 6.42 10.62
N ASN A 117 -21.68 7.64 11.05
CA ASN A 117 -22.11 8.16 12.36
C ASN A 117 -23.63 8.21 12.50
N TYR A 118 -24.36 8.51 11.42
CA TYR A 118 -25.82 8.45 11.41
C TYR A 118 -26.34 7.00 11.56
N LEU A 119 -25.74 6.04 10.85
CA LEU A 119 -26.09 4.62 10.96
C LEU A 119 -25.76 4.05 12.34
N ASP A 120 -24.65 4.46 12.94
CA ASP A 120 -24.26 4.06 14.30
C ASP A 120 -25.26 4.56 15.33
N ARG A 121 -25.75 5.79 15.19
CA ARG A 121 -26.80 6.36 16.06
C ARG A 121 -28.12 5.57 15.99
N ILE A 122 -28.48 5.05 14.83
CA ILE A 122 -29.73 4.29 14.65
C ILE A 122 -29.60 2.84 15.13
N SER A 123 -28.45 2.21 14.85
CA SER A 123 -28.28 0.77 14.98
C SER A 123 -27.47 0.33 16.20
N GLY A 124 -26.92 1.27 16.98
CA GLY A 124 -26.03 0.96 18.08
C GLY A 124 -24.76 0.25 17.63
N HIS A 125 -24.22 0.63 16.45
CA HIS A 125 -22.93 0.24 15.83
C HIS A 125 -22.93 -0.83 14.72
N ILE A 126 -23.91 -1.73 14.64
CA ILE A 126 -23.86 -2.82 13.63
C ILE A 126 -23.87 -2.28 12.18
N LEU A 127 -24.79 -1.35 11.87
CA LEU A 127 -24.98 -0.90 10.48
C LEU A 127 -23.84 0.01 10.01
N GLY A 128 -23.25 0.83 10.90
CA GLY A 128 -22.12 1.68 10.53
C GLY A 128 -20.85 0.88 10.29
N GLU A 129 -20.61 -0.21 11.03
CA GLU A 129 -19.49 -1.13 10.77
C GLU A 129 -19.65 -1.86 9.42
N ILE A 130 -20.85 -2.35 9.11
CA ILE A 130 -21.14 -2.97 7.80
C ILE A 130 -20.91 -1.95 6.66
N PHE A 131 -21.40 -0.72 6.84
CA PHE A 131 -21.22 0.35 5.87
C PHE A 131 -19.75 0.72 5.68
N PHE A 132 -18.98 0.80 6.76
CA PHE A 132 -17.54 1.05 6.74
C PHE A 132 -16.81 -0.06 5.97
N PHE A 133 -17.10 -1.33 6.29
CA PHE A 133 -16.48 -2.47 5.62
C PHE A 133 -16.77 -2.47 4.11
N ILE A 134 -18.02 -2.20 3.72
CA ILE A 134 -18.41 -2.08 2.30
C ILE A 134 -17.68 -0.92 1.64
N SER A 135 -17.62 0.24 2.28
CA SER A 135 -16.98 1.43 1.70
C SER A 135 -15.48 1.20 1.46
N VAL A 136 -14.79 0.60 2.43
CA VAL A 136 -13.35 0.31 2.31
C VAL A 136 -13.07 -0.83 1.32
N THR A 137 -13.81 -1.93 1.40
CA THR A 137 -13.51 -3.14 0.62
C THR A 137 -14.00 -3.06 -0.82
N ILE A 138 -15.19 -2.47 -1.04
CA ILE A 138 -15.86 -2.45 -2.35
C ILE A 138 -15.54 -1.14 -3.08
N LEU A 139 -15.71 -0.01 -2.40
CA LEU A 139 -15.51 1.30 -3.02
C LEU A 139 -14.05 1.74 -2.97
N ASN A 140 -13.20 1.09 -2.16
CA ASN A 140 -11.83 1.50 -1.88
C ASN A 140 -11.78 2.97 -1.41
N ILE A 141 -12.74 3.34 -0.56
CA ILE A 141 -12.77 4.65 0.08
C ILE A 141 -12.84 4.47 1.59
N ALA A 142 -11.83 5.01 2.27
CA ALA A 142 -11.84 5.17 3.71
C ALA A 142 -12.41 6.55 4.09
N PRO A 143 -13.18 6.66 5.20
CA PRO A 143 -13.49 7.94 5.79
C PRO A 143 -12.19 8.65 6.17
N MET A 144 -12.04 9.87 5.68
CA MET A 144 -10.85 10.70 5.89
C MET A 144 -11.10 11.66 7.04
N ASN A 145 -10.09 11.97 7.85
CA ASN A 145 -10.27 12.93 8.93
C ASN A 145 -10.15 14.37 8.38
N ILE A 146 -11.17 15.20 8.61
CA ILE A 146 -11.31 16.52 7.96
C ILE A 146 -10.20 17.50 8.38
N TYR A 147 -9.63 17.30 9.56
CA TYR A 147 -8.81 18.31 10.23
C TYR A 147 -7.37 18.39 9.73
N GLU A 148 -6.91 17.41 8.95
CA GLU A 148 -5.50 17.31 8.57
C GLU A 148 -5.25 17.48 7.07
N HIS A 149 -6.28 17.35 6.23
CA HIS A 149 -6.07 17.23 4.79
C HIS A 149 -6.64 18.42 4.00
N SER A 150 -5.74 19.27 3.51
CA SER A 150 -6.09 20.37 2.63
C SER A 150 -6.38 19.86 1.21
N LEU A 151 -7.45 20.37 0.58
CA LEU A 151 -7.82 20.02 -0.81
C LEU A 151 -6.67 20.24 -1.80
N LEU A 152 -5.81 21.24 -1.58
CA LEU A 152 -4.73 21.58 -2.50
C LEU A 152 -3.43 20.78 -2.28
N TYR A 153 -3.20 20.25 -1.08
CA TYR A 153 -1.91 19.66 -0.70
C TYR A 153 -1.99 18.16 -0.46
N ASP A 154 -3.08 17.67 0.11
CA ASP A 154 -3.25 16.26 0.47
C ASP A 154 -4.18 15.52 -0.50
N ASN A 155 -5.25 16.20 -0.95
CA ASN A 155 -6.27 15.61 -1.81
C ASN A 155 -6.11 16.08 -3.27
N TYR A 156 -5.12 15.54 -3.98
CA TYR A 156 -4.84 15.86 -5.38
C TYR A 156 -5.89 15.36 -6.40
N VAL A 157 -7.02 14.81 -5.95
CA VAL A 157 -8.03 14.21 -6.84
C VAL A 157 -8.68 15.24 -7.77
N TRP A 158 -8.82 16.50 -7.34
CA TRP A 158 -9.31 17.59 -8.21
C TRP A 158 -8.41 17.80 -9.44
N MET A 159 -7.13 17.44 -9.37
CA MET A 159 -6.19 17.58 -10.50
C MET A 159 -6.56 16.67 -11.67
N MET A 160 -7.43 15.67 -11.48
CA MET A 160 -7.98 14.87 -12.59
C MET A 160 -8.61 15.75 -13.68
N LEU A 161 -9.20 16.89 -13.30
CA LEU A 161 -9.82 17.83 -14.23
C LEU A 161 -8.82 18.42 -15.24
N LEU A 162 -7.51 18.45 -14.92
CA LEU A 162 -6.48 18.89 -15.84
C LEU A 162 -6.32 17.98 -17.07
N SER A 163 -6.91 16.78 -17.06
CA SER A 163 -6.95 15.90 -18.23
C SER A 163 -8.01 16.30 -19.27
N ILE A 164 -8.99 17.15 -18.92
CA ILE A 164 -10.10 17.55 -19.81
C ILE A 164 -9.62 18.18 -21.11
N PRO A 165 -8.66 19.14 -21.12
CA PRO A 165 -8.14 19.69 -22.36
C PRO A 165 -7.59 18.62 -23.30
N PHE A 166 -6.96 17.57 -22.77
CA PHE A 166 -6.41 16.46 -23.56
C PHE A 166 -7.52 15.57 -24.12
N ILE A 167 -8.56 15.28 -23.34
CA ILE A 167 -9.75 14.54 -23.81
C ILE A 167 -10.44 15.27 -24.96
N LEU A 168 -10.62 16.59 -24.84
CA LEU A 168 -11.24 17.42 -25.88
C LEU A 168 -10.35 17.53 -27.14
N SER A 169 -9.03 17.58 -26.96
CA SER A 169 -8.04 17.63 -28.05
C SER A 169 -7.83 16.29 -28.76
N TYR A 170 -8.37 15.19 -28.23
CA TYR A 170 -8.19 13.86 -28.81
C TYR A 170 -8.76 13.78 -30.23
N ASN A 171 -7.98 13.33 -31.20
CA ASN A 171 -8.36 13.31 -32.62
C ASN A 171 -9.10 12.03 -33.07
N GLY A 172 -9.39 11.10 -32.16
CA GLY A 172 -10.06 9.85 -32.47
C GLY A 172 -9.17 8.77 -33.10
N LYS A 173 -7.90 9.08 -33.37
CA LYS A 173 -6.94 8.12 -33.94
C LYS A 173 -6.11 7.50 -32.83
N ARG A 174 -5.90 6.18 -32.92
CA ARG A 174 -5.00 5.46 -32.03
C ARG A 174 -3.57 5.99 -32.22
N GLY A 175 -2.92 6.40 -31.13
CA GLY A 175 -1.51 6.79 -31.13
C GLY A 175 -0.55 5.60 -31.30
N ILE A 176 0.74 5.84 -31.09
CA ILE A 176 1.79 4.82 -31.16
C ILE A 176 1.49 3.71 -30.14
N GLY A 177 1.38 2.46 -30.61
CA GLY A 177 0.99 1.31 -29.80
C GLY A 177 2.13 0.79 -28.92
N MET A 178 2.47 1.48 -27.84
CA MET A 178 3.55 1.08 -26.92
C MET A 178 3.12 0.03 -25.88
N ARG A 179 2.33 -0.97 -26.27
CA ARG A 179 1.71 -1.95 -25.34
C ARG A 179 2.73 -2.60 -24.40
N TYR A 180 3.86 -3.06 -24.93
CA TYR A 180 4.89 -3.76 -24.16
C TYR A 180 5.61 -2.86 -23.16
N PHE A 181 5.76 -1.57 -23.50
CA PHE A 181 6.35 -0.61 -22.57
C PHE A 181 5.50 -0.49 -21.30
N PHE A 182 4.17 -0.36 -21.45
CA PHE A 182 3.27 -0.26 -20.30
C PHE A 182 3.24 -1.55 -19.46
N TYR A 183 3.21 -2.72 -20.10
CA TYR A 183 3.26 -4.00 -19.38
C TYR A 183 4.57 -4.21 -18.61
N LEU A 184 5.68 -3.71 -19.11
CA LEU A 184 6.96 -3.75 -18.40
C LEU A 184 7.03 -2.69 -17.30
N TYR A 185 6.59 -1.47 -17.60
CA TYR A 185 6.63 -0.34 -16.68
C TYR A 185 5.79 -0.56 -15.43
N TYR A 186 4.61 -1.18 -15.55
CA TYR A 186 3.69 -1.39 -14.42
C TYR A 186 4.31 -2.18 -13.25
N PRO A 187 4.84 -3.40 -13.41
CA PRO A 187 5.52 -4.10 -12.32
C PRO A 187 6.83 -3.41 -11.91
N LEU A 188 7.55 -2.78 -12.85
CA LEU A 188 8.88 -2.23 -12.61
C LEU A 188 8.85 -1.00 -11.70
N HIS A 189 7.88 -0.08 -11.88
CA HIS A 189 7.78 1.08 -11.00
C HIS A 189 7.37 0.70 -9.57
N LEU A 190 6.53 -0.33 -9.39
CA LEU A 190 6.18 -0.86 -8.06
C LEU A 190 7.41 -1.43 -7.34
N ILE A 191 8.27 -2.17 -8.05
CA ILE A 191 9.53 -2.70 -7.51
C ILE A 191 10.50 -1.56 -7.16
N ILE A 192 10.64 -0.55 -8.03
CA ILE A 192 11.53 0.58 -7.75
C ILE A 192 11.05 1.33 -6.50
N LEU A 193 9.75 1.62 -6.39
CA LEU A 193 9.19 2.31 -5.24
C LEU A 193 9.34 1.50 -3.95
N SER A 194 9.17 0.18 -4.00
CA SER A 194 9.36 -0.67 -2.81
C SER A 194 10.82 -0.68 -2.34
N ILE A 195 11.79 -0.69 -3.27
CA ILE A 195 13.22 -0.59 -2.94
C ILE A 195 13.54 0.78 -2.31
N ILE A 196 13.02 1.87 -2.88
CA ILE A 196 13.23 3.23 -2.35
C ILE A 196 12.61 3.34 -0.95
N SER A 197 11.39 2.85 -0.76
CA SER A 197 10.70 2.84 0.53
C SER A 197 11.45 2.03 1.59
N PHE A 198 11.95 0.84 1.24
CA PHE A 198 12.76 0.02 2.14
C PHE A 198 14.04 0.75 2.58
N LYS A 199 14.75 1.40 1.66
CA LYS A 199 15.95 2.17 2.00
C LYS A 199 15.66 3.33 2.93
N PHE A 200 14.51 3.99 2.78
CA PHE A 200 14.12 5.10 3.63
C PHE A 200 13.67 4.64 5.03
N SER A 201 13.06 3.46 5.14
CA SER A 201 12.61 2.89 6.43
C SER A 201 13.74 2.34 7.30
N VAL A 202 14.91 2.04 6.73
CA VAL A 202 16.08 1.51 7.44
C VAL A 202 17.05 2.63 7.86
N SER A 203 16.85 3.86 7.36
CA SER A 203 17.58 5.07 7.78
C SER A 203 16.94 5.74 9.00
#